data_AF-W8X3G1-F1
#
_entry.id   AF-W8X3G1-F1
#
_cell.length_a   1.000
_cell.length_b   1.000
_cell.length_c   1.000
_cell.angle_alpha   90.00
_cell.angle_beta   90.00
_cell.angle_gamma   90.00
#
_symmetry.space_group_name_H-M   'P 1'
#
loop_
_entity.id
_entity.type
_entity.pdbx_description
1 polymer ?
#
loop_
_entity_poly.entity_id
_entity_poly.type
_entity_poly.pdbx_seq_one_letter_code
_entity_poly.pdbx_strand_id
1 'polypeptide(L)'
;MSLRFKGSDLRPVLAEAVANQCRVVLAKDQGVYFLAEQGERRPDGRVKLLAYAVGCNPDTDPFDDWWELARAELGGDDFGEFFDPKEDVFARILHGTDDLMLSATTTHLSLEVVPSV
;
A
#
# COMPACT_ATOMS: atom_id res chain seq x y z
N MET A 1 -6.26 13.67 -7.17
CA MET A 1 -5.21 12.78 -7.67
C MET A 1 -4.86 11.95 -6.43
N SER A 2 -5.11 10.64 -6.53
CA SER A 2 -5.17 9.72 -5.40
C SER A 2 -5.00 8.28 -5.86
N LEU A 3 -4.29 7.47 -5.07
CA LEU A 3 -4.04 6.06 -5.34
C LEU A 3 -4.98 5.18 -4.52
N ARG A 4 -5.66 4.25 -5.19
CA ARG A 4 -6.55 3.29 -4.54
C ARG A 4 -5.83 1.98 -4.28
N PHE A 5 -6.03 1.39 -3.12
CA PHE A 5 -5.60 0.04 -2.77
C PHE A 5 -6.85 -0.82 -2.54
N LYS A 6 -6.91 -1.98 -3.19
CA LYS A 6 -8.01 -2.92 -2.99
C LYS A 6 -8.00 -3.47 -1.58
N GLY A 7 -9.14 -3.39 -0.89
CA GLY A 7 -9.25 -3.91 0.46
C GLY A 7 -9.00 -5.42 0.54
N SER A 8 -9.29 -6.17 -0.53
CA SER A 8 -8.96 -7.60 -0.65
C SER A 8 -7.48 -7.90 -0.54
N ASP A 9 -6.65 -7.03 -1.10
CA ASP A 9 -5.22 -7.27 -1.23
C ASP A 9 -4.49 -6.69 -0.02
N LEU A 10 -5.01 -5.59 0.54
CA LEU A 10 -4.47 -4.95 1.73
C LEU A 10 -4.75 -5.73 3.01
N ARG A 11 -5.91 -6.40 3.13
CA ARG A 11 -6.29 -7.17 4.33
C ARG A 11 -5.23 -8.21 4.77
N PRO A 12 -4.69 -9.06 3.89
CA PRO A 12 -3.62 -9.98 4.25
C PRO A 12 -2.37 -9.30 4.82
N VAL A 13 -1.97 -8.16 4.25
CA VAL A 13 -0.81 -7.38 4.71
C VAL A 13 -1.06 -6.82 6.12
N LEU A 14 -2.25 -6.27 6.36
CA LEU A 14 -2.63 -5.74 7.68
C LEU A 14 -2.71 -6.87 8.73
N ALA A 15 -3.29 -8.01 8.37
CA ALA A 15 -3.37 -9.17 9.25
C ALA A 15 -1.97 -9.68 9.63
N GLU A 16 -1.05 -9.73 8.67
CA GLU A 16 0.35 -10.10 8.92
C GLU A 16 1.05 -9.11 9.85
N ALA A 17 0.92 -7.80 9.61
CA ALA A 17 1.53 -6.78 10.47
C ALA A 17 0.99 -6.83 11.92
N VAL A 18 -0.31 -7.05 12.10
CA VAL A 18 -0.93 -7.23 13.42
C VAL A 18 -0.41 -8.50 14.10
N ALA A 19 -0.36 -9.62 13.39
CA ALA A 19 0.12 -10.89 13.93
C ALA A 19 1.59 -10.83 14.35
N ASN A 20 2.42 -10.13 13.57
CA ASN A 20 3.85 -9.96 13.84
C ASN A 20 4.14 -8.78 14.78
N GLN A 21 3.10 -8.07 15.23
CA GLN A 21 3.21 -6.89 16.10
C GLN A 21 4.18 -5.82 15.56
N CYS A 22 4.17 -5.61 14.24
CA CYS A 22 5.05 -4.67 13.55
C CYS A 22 4.26 -3.57 12.83
N ARG A 23 4.98 -2.60 12.26
CA ARG A 23 4.37 -1.51 11.49
C ARG A 23 3.92 -1.98 10.11
N VAL A 24 3.04 -1.22 9.50
CA VAL A 24 2.69 -1.32 8.08
C VAL A 24 3.48 -0.24 7.35
N VAL A 25 4.08 -0.59 6.21
CA VAL A 25 4.91 0.32 5.44
C VAL A 25 4.23 0.61 4.10
N LEU A 26 4.08 1.88 3.75
CA LEU A 26 3.82 2.30 2.38
C LEU A 26 5.16 2.54 1.70
N ALA A 27 5.46 1.82 0.63
CA ALA A 27 6.67 2.00 -0.14
C ALA A 27 6.36 2.47 -1.56
N LYS A 28 7.21 3.35 -2.07
CA LYS A 28 7.35 3.65 -3.50
C LYS A 28 8.77 3.28 -3.93
N ASP A 29 8.87 2.37 -4.89
CA ASP A 29 10.10 1.90 -5.53
C ASP A 29 9.70 1.25 -6.87
N GLN A 30 9.74 -0.08 -6.97
CA GLN A 30 9.16 -0.85 -8.07
C GLN A 30 7.63 -0.95 -7.91
N GLY A 31 6.95 0.15 -8.22
CA GLY A 31 5.53 0.35 -7.97
C GLY A 31 5.26 1.07 -6.66
N VAL A 32 3.98 1.08 -6.25
CA VAL A 32 3.51 1.67 -4.99
C VAL A 32 2.70 0.63 -4.24
N TYR A 33 3.10 0.28 -3.02
CA TYR A 33 2.49 -0.83 -2.30
C TYR A 33 2.59 -0.71 -0.78
N PHE A 34 1.68 -1.41 -0.10
CA PHE A 34 1.79 -1.69 1.31
C PHE A 34 2.41 -3.06 1.59
N LEU A 35 3.18 -3.15 2.66
CA LEU A 35 3.74 -4.40 3.22
C LEU A 35 3.80 -4.34 4.75
N ALA A 36 3.89 -5.51 5.39
CA ALA A 36 4.25 -5.59 6.80
C ALA A 36 5.76 -5.35 6.95
N GLU A 37 6.17 -4.51 7.91
CA GLU A 37 7.58 -4.22 8.23
C GLU A 37 8.37 -5.52 8.46
N GLN A 38 7.75 -6.48 9.16
CA GLN A 38 8.30 -7.81 9.43
C GLN A 38 7.48 -8.91 8.72
N GLY A 39 7.19 -8.73 7.43
CA GLY A 39 6.45 -9.71 6.63
C GLY A 39 7.26 -10.96 6.25
N GLU A 40 6.56 -12.06 5.97
CA GLU A 40 7.14 -13.32 5.51
C GLU A 40 7.89 -13.10 4.18
N ARG A 41 9.09 -13.69 4.08
CA ARG A 41 9.90 -13.66 2.87
C ARG A 41 9.82 -14.99 2.14
N ARG A 42 9.72 -14.94 0.82
CA ARG A 42 9.87 -16.09 -0.07
C ARG A 42 11.33 -16.55 -0.09
N PRO A 43 11.63 -17.80 -0.53
CA PRO A 43 13.01 -18.29 -0.61
C PRO A 43 13.95 -17.45 -1.48
N ASP A 44 13.40 -16.67 -2.42
CA ASP A 44 14.13 -15.73 -3.27
C ASP A 44 14.40 -14.36 -2.59
N GLY A 45 13.97 -14.19 -1.33
CA GLY A 45 14.12 -12.97 -0.54
C GLY A 45 13.02 -11.93 -0.74
N ARG A 46 12.07 -12.13 -1.67
CA ARG A 46 10.97 -11.19 -1.91
C ARG A 46 9.94 -11.26 -0.78
N VAL A 47 9.33 -10.13 -0.45
CA VAL A 47 8.18 -10.11 0.47
C VAL A 47 7.05 -10.92 -0.14
N LYS A 48 6.42 -11.77 0.66
CA LYS A 48 5.37 -12.67 0.20
C LYS A 48 4.06 -11.93 -0.09
N LEU A 49 3.70 -10.98 0.78
CA LEU A 49 2.48 -10.20 0.73
C LEU A 49 2.79 -8.72 0.44
N LEU A 50 2.36 -8.26 -0.73
CA LEU A 50 2.38 -6.87 -1.15
C LEU A 50 0.98 -6.49 -1.62
N ALA A 51 0.50 -5.33 -1.20
CA ALA A 51 -0.76 -4.77 -1.66
C ALA A 51 -0.47 -3.53 -2.51
N TYR A 52 -0.45 -3.71 -3.83
CA TYR A 52 -0.17 -2.62 -4.76
C TYR A 52 -1.35 -1.65 -4.89
N ALA A 53 -1.05 -0.38 -5.11
CA ALA A 53 -2.04 0.56 -5.61
C ALA A 53 -2.49 0.13 -7.01
N VAL A 54 -3.77 0.34 -7.31
CA VAL A 54 -4.36 0.04 -8.62
C VAL A 54 -3.65 0.86 -9.70
N GLY A 55 -3.10 0.18 -10.69
CA GLY A 55 -2.29 0.79 -11.77
C GLY A 55 -0.83 1.05 -11.38
N CYS A 56 -0.38 0.60 -10.20
CA CYS A 56 0.99 0.75 -9.73
C CYS A 56 1.72 -0.59 -9.51
N ASN A 57 1.28 -1.68 -10.13
CA ASN A 57 1.89 -2.99 -9.99
C ASN A 57 2.78 -3.33 -11.21
N PRO A 58 4.12 -3.37 -11.07
CA PRO A 58 5.03 -3.61 -12.20
C PRO A 58 4.93 -5.02 -12.79
N ASP A 59 4.32 -5.99 -12.09
CA ASP A 59 4.13 -7.34 -12.62
C ASP A 59 2.94 -7.42 -13.60
N THR A 60 2.02 -6.45 -13.55
CA THR A 60 0.76 -6.48 -14.34
C THR A 60 0.54 -5.23 -15.19
N ASP A 61 1.03 -4.08 -14.74
CA ASP A 61 0.85 -2.79 -15.40
C ASP A 61 2.09 -2.44 -16.26
N PRO A 62 1.93 -1.86 -17.45
CA PRO A 62 3.06 -1.42 -18.27
C PRO A 62 3.95 -0.41 -17.55
N PHE A 63 5.26 -0.46 -17.81
CA PHE A 63 6.26 0.37 -17.12
C PHE A 63 5.93 1.87 -17.16
N ASP A 64 5.70 2.41 -18.36
CA ASP A 64 5.45 3.84 -18.53
C ASP A 64 4.17 4.26 -17.79
N ASP A 65 3.13 3.44 -17.82
CA ASP A 65 1.84 3.73 -17.19
C ASP A 65 1.95 3.80 -15.67
N TRP A 66 2.52 2.77 -15.03
CA TRP A 66 2.61 2.75 -13.57
C TRP A 66 3.62 3.77 -13.04
N TRP A 67 4.72 3.98 -13.76
CA TRP A 67 5.77 4.90 -13.37
C TRP A 67 5.28 6.35 -13.45
N GLU A 68 4.60 6.73 -14.54
CA GLU A 68 4.01 8.06 -14.68
C GLU A 68 2.93 8.32 -13.62
N LEU A 69 2.07 7.33 -13.34
CA LEU A 69 1.05 7.44 -12.30
C LEU A 69 1.68 7.63 -10.92
N ALA A 70 2.62 6.77 -10.52
CA ALA A 70 3.32 6.88 -9.24
C ALA A 70 4.05 8.23 -9.11
N ARG A 71 4.69 8.69 -10.19
CA ARG A 71 5.40 9.96 -10.22
C ARG A 71 4.48 11.18 -10.15
N ALA A 72 3.33 11.12 -10.82
CA ALA A 72 2.34 12.19 -10.80
C ALA A 72 1.69 12.34 -9.42
N GLU A 73 1.44 11.21 -8.74
CA GLU A 73 0.72 11.18 -7.47
C GLU A 73 1.63 11.38 -6.25
N LEU A 74 2.85 10.85 -6.28
CA LEU A 74 3.74 10.80 -5.11
C LEU A 74 5.12 11.45 -5.34
N GLY A 75 5.36 12.00 -6.53
CA GLY A 75 6.64 12.61 -6.88
C GLY A 75 7.69 11.61 -7.39
N GLY A 76 8.87 12.12 -7.71
CA GLY A 76 9.92 11.33 -8.39
C GLY A 76 10.66 10.34 -7.48
N ASP A 77 10.86 10.70 -6.21
CA ASP A 77 11.78 9.99 -5.31
C ASP A 77 11.16 8.74 -4.68
N ASP A 78 11.99 7.75 -4.37
CA ASP A 78 11.60 6.54 -3.67
C ASP A 78 11.52 6.80 -2.16
N PHE A 79 10.56 6.16 -1.49
CA PHE A 79 10.36 6.36 -0.05
C PHE A 79 9.70 5.15 0.63
N GLY A 80 9.74 5.16 1.96
CA GLY A 80 9.02 4.24 2.83
C GLY A 80 8.43 4.98 4.03
N GLU A 81 7.10 5.02 4.14
CA GLU A 81 6.38 5.61 5.26
C GLU A 81 5.81 4.54 6.17
N PHE A 82 5.91 4.74 7.48
CA PHE A 82 5.55 3.76 8.49
C PHE A 82 4.29 4.16 9.24
N PHE A 83 3.35 3.22 9.37
CA PHE A 83 2.08 3.42 10.04
C PHE A 83 1.84 2.37 11.13
N ASP A 84 1.05 2.72 12.14
CA ASP A 84 0.56 1.74 13.10
C ASP A 84 -0.63 0.98 12.47
N PRO A 85 -0.59 -0.37 12.33
CA PRO A 85 -1.71 -1.14 11.80
C PRO A 85 -3.02 -0.98 12.60
N LYS A 86 -2.95 -0.44 13.82
CA LYS A 86 -4.10 -0.17 14.69
C LYS A 86 -4.75 1.19 14.46
N GLU A 87 -4.20 2.03 13.57
CA GLU A 87 -4.89 3.26 13.18
C GLU A 87 -6.29 2.93 12.64
N ASP A 88 -7.27 3.78 12.98
CA ASP A 88 -8.69 3.54 12.70
C ASP A 88 -8.97 3.23 11.23
N VAL A 89 -8.21 3.84 10.30
CA VAL A 89 -8.34 3.59 8.87
C VAL A 89 -8.00 2.14 8.51
N PHE A 90 -6.90 1.60 9.03
CA PHE A 90 -6.48 0.22 8.77
C PHE A 90 -7.35 -0.79 9.49
N ALA A 91 -7.77 -0.50 10.73
CA ALA A 91 -8.71 -1.34 11.46
C ALA A 91 -10.04 -1.51 10.70
N ARG A 92 -10.55 -0.44 10.07
CA ARG A 92 -11.76 -0.50 9.23
C ARG A 92 -11.56 -1.34 7.98
N ILE A 93 -10.43 -1.20 7.28
CA ILE A 93 -10.12 -2.05 6.12
C ILE A 93 -10.00 -3.52 6.53
N LEU A 94 -9.32 -3.80 7.66
CA LEU A 94 -9.09 -5.15 8.15
C LEU A 94 -10.40 -5.91 8.44
N HIS A 95 -11.41 -5.20 8.97
CA HIS A 95 -12.68 -5.79 9.39
C HIS A 95 -13.84 -5.56 8.41
N GLY A 96 -13.62 -4.85 7.31
CA GLY A 96 -14.64 -4.46 6.34
C GLY A 96 -14.42 -5.04 4.94
N THR A 97 -15.16 -4.48 3.99
CA THR A 97 -15.04 -4.78 2.54
C THR A 97 -14.60 -3.59 1.72
N ASP A 98 -14.32 -2.46 2.37
CA ASP A 98 -13.95 -1.20 1.74
C ASP A 98 -12.51 -1.22 1.22
N ASP A 99 -12.24 -0.30 0.29
CA ASP A 99 -10.91 -0.03 -0.25
C ASP A 99 -10.26 1.14 0.52
N LEU A 100 -8.95 1.28 0.37
CA LEU A 100 -8.20 2.42 0.91
C LEU A 100 -7.87 3.40 -0.21
N MET A 101 -8.10 4.69 0.01
CA MET A 101 -7.65 5.78 -0.85
C MET A 101 -6.51 6.53 -0.17
N LEU A 102 -5.39 6.64 -0.87
CA LEU A 102 -4.23 7.45 -0.50
C LEU A 102 -4.24 8.72 -1.35
N SER A 103 -4.06 9.87 -0.73
CA SER A 103 -3.78 11.11 -1.43
C SER A 103 -2.56 11.79 -0.82
N ALA A 104 -1.81 12.49 -1.65
CA ALA A 104 -0.62 13.21 -1.22
C ALA A 104 -0.75 14.69 -1.55
N THR A 105 -0.19 15.50 -0.66
CA THR A 105 0.18 16.89 -0.93
C THR A 105 1.70 16.98 -0.86
N THR A 106 2.26 18.17 -1.11
CA THR A 106 3.72 18.38 -1.03
C THR A 106 4.33 17.96 0.31
N THR A 107 3.54 17.94 1.41
CA THR A 107 4.07 17.73 2.77
C THR A 107 3.34 16.66 3.58
N HIS A 108 2.21 16.14 3.11
CA HIS A 108 1.38 15.22 3.89
C HIS A 108 0.78 14.13 3.01
N LEU A 109 0.69 12.93 3.59
CA LEU A 109 -0.15 11.84 3.10
C LEU A 109 -1.46 11.81 3.88
N SER A 110 -2.55 11.53 3.19
CA SER A 110 -3.89 11.37 3.75
C SER A 110 -4.45 10.01 3.32
N LEU A 111 -5.01 9.29 4.29
CA LEU A 111 -5.59 7.96 4.12
C LEU A 111 -7.09 8.00 4.42
N GLU A 112 -7.90 7.47 3.51
CA GLU A 112 -9.36 7.45 3.64
C GLU A 112 -9.94 6.08 3.26
N VAL A 113 -10.93 5.60 4.03
CA VAL A 113 -11.71 4.41 3.68
C VAL A 113 -12.78 4.78 2.65
N VAL A 114 -12.84 4.07 1.54
CA VAL A 114 -13.79 4.32 0.45
C VAL A 114 -14.52 3.05 0.05
N PRO A 115 -15.78 3.12 -0.44
CA PRO A 115 -16.48 1.95 -0.93
C PRO A 115 -15.68 1.21 -2.01
N SER A 116 -15.69 -0.12 -1.95
CA SER A 116 -15.05 -0.94 -2.97
C SER A 116 -15.76 -0.81 -4.33
N VAL A 117 -14.98 -0.84 -5.42
CA VAL A 117 -15.47 -0.79 -6.82
C VAL A 117 -15.44 -2.16 -7.46
#